data_AF-A0A2V6IIZ4-F1
#
_entry.id   AF-A0A2V6IIZ4-F1
#
_cell.length_a   1.000
_cell.length_b   1.000
_cell.length_c   1.000
_cell.angle_alpha   90.00
_cell.angle_beta   90.00
_cell.angle_gamma   90.00
#
_symmetry.space_group_name_H-M   'P 1'
#
loop_
_entity.id
_entity.type
_entity.pdbx_description
1 polymer ?
#
loop_
_entity_poly.entity_id
_entity_poly.type
_entity_poly.pdbx_seq_one_letter_code
_entity_poly.pdbx_strand_id
1 'polypeptide(L)'
;MKQSWNWSLWIGFLFALAGFFSYTFFAQFPITRDFPWANLLLFAAGGICLVVGLFRAFGNARAYRGKIFGPILSTLAILMFGLFSYVLFYELRQVPPSTAAPRVGQKAPEFTLSDQDRKDVSLRDLGSKSKAVALIFYRGFW
;
A
#
# COMPACT_ATOMS: atom_id res chain seq x y z
N MET A 1 25.83 29.03 -25.55
CA MET A 1 24.40 28.64 -25.49
C MET A 1 24.17 27.91 -24.17
N LYS A 2 23.35 28.47 -23.26
CA LYS A 2 23.15 27.93 -21.90
C LYS A 2 22.46 26.57 -21.97
N GLN A 3 23.20 25.54 -21.58
CA GLN A 3 22.78 24.15 -21.55
C GLN A 3 21.77 23.97 -20.40
N SER A 4 20.50 23.68 -20.71
CA SER A 4 19.45 23.59 -19.68
C SER A 4 19.37 22.17 -19.12
N TRP A 5 19.40 22.06 -17.80
CA TRP A 5 19.28 20.80 -17.07
C TRP A 5 17.83 20.29 -17.17
N ASN A 6 17.63 18.99 -17.42
CA ASN A 6 16.31 18.39 -17.56
C ASN A 6 15.65 18.19 -16.18
N TRP A 7 15.18 19.29 -15.60
CA TRP A 7 14.56 19.32 -14.26
C TRP A 7 13.34 18.41 -14.15
N SER A 8 12.61 18.20 -15.25
CA SER A 8 11.44 17.31 -15.29
C SER A 8 11.74 15.83 -14.97
N LEU A 9 12.92 15.32 -15.33
CA LEU A 9 13.32 13.94 -15.02
C LEU A 9 13.57 13.77 -13.51
N TRP A 10 14.22 14.75 -12.91
CA TRP A 10 14.49 14.77 -11.47
C TRP A 10 13.21 14.93 -10.68
N ILE A 11 12.33 15.87 -11.06
CA ILE A 11 11.01 16.03 -10.45
C ILE A 11 10.23 14.71 -10.53
N GLY A 12 10.14 14.11 -11.72
CA GLY A 12 9.38 12.87 -11.91
C GLY A 12 9.89 11.71 -11.04
N PHE A 13 11.20 11.57 -10.92
CA PHE A 13 11.81 10.58 -10.03
C PHE A 13 11.56 10.89 -8.54
N LEU A 14 11.61 12.17 -8.14
CA LEU A 14 11.32 12.60 -6.76
C LEU A 14 9.86 12.30 -6.39
N PHE A 15 8.92 12.47 -7.33
CA PHE A 15 7.53 12.06 -7.17
C PHE A 15 7.38 10.53 -7.03
N ALA A 16 8.15 9.74 -7.77
CA ALA A 16 8.15 8.27 -7.62
C ALA A 16 8.71 7.83 -6.24
N LEU A 17 9.78 8.48 -5.77
CA LEU A 17 10.32 8.29 -4.42
C LEU A 17 9.30 8.65 -3.34
N ALA A 18 8.66 9.82 -3.48
CA ALA A 18 7.60 10.25 -2.58
C ALA A 18 6.43 9.25 -2.60
N GLY A 19 6.00 8.78 -3.77
CA GLY A 19 4.95 7.77 -3.91
C GLY A 19 5.30 6.45 -3.21
N PHE A 20 6.57 6.04 -3.24
CA PHE A 20 7.02 4.81 -2.58
C PHE A 20 7.10 4.96 -1.05
N PHE A 21 7.74 6.01 -0.55
CA PHE A 21 7.99 6.18 0.90
C PHE A 21 6.81 6.77 1.67
N SER A 22 5.94 7.55 1.04
CA SER A 22 4.79 8.16 1.72
C SER A 22 3.73 7.16 2.17
N TYR A 23 3.77 5.92 1.68
CA TYR A 23 2.77 4.90 2.05
C TYR A 23 2.77 4.60 3.55
N THR A 24 3.92 4.62 4.22
CA THR A 24 4.00 4.38 5.67
C THR A 24 3.20 5.41 6.47
N PHE A 25 3.18 6.65 6.00
CA PHE A 25 2.38 7.73 6.56
C PHE A 25 0.90 7.58 6.19
N PHE A 26 0.60 7.33 4.90
CA PHE A 26 -0.78 7.16 4.44
C PHE A 26 -1.46 5.89 4.99
N ALA A 27 -0.71 4.87 5.40
CA ALA A 27 -1.25 3.66 6.02
C ALA A 27 -1.89 3.91 7.39
N GLN A 28 -1.66 5.07 8.01
CA GLN A 28 -2.31 5.48 9.27
C GLN A 28 -3.79 5.85 9.08
N PHE A 29 -4.21 6.21 7.86
CA PHE A 29 -5.58 6.58 7.56
C PHE A 29 -6.31 5.42 6.86
N PRO A 30 -7.48 4.97 7.37
CA PRO A 30 -8.22 3.84 6.79
C PRO A 30 -8.51 4.01 5.29
N ILE A 31 -8.87 5.22 4.88
CA ILE A 31 -9.24 5.55 3.49
C ILE A 31 -8.11 5.34 2.47
N THR A 32 -6.85 5.54 2.87
CA THR A 32 -5.67 5.34 2.02
C THR A 32 -5.00 4.01 2.24
N ARG A 33 -5.24 3.35 3.37
CA ARG A 33 -4.76 2.00 3.67
C ARG A 33 -5.49 0.94 2.84
N ASP A 34 -6.81 1.04 2.73
CA ASP A 34 -7.62 0.03 2.02
C ASP A 34 -7.43 0.12 0.50
N PHE A 35 -7.19 1.33 -0.01
CA PHE A 35 -6.83 1.60 -1.39
C PHE A 35 -5.85 2.79 -1.48
N PRO A 36 -4.58 2.58 -1.86
CA PRO A 36 -3.51 3.60 -1.81
C PRO A 36 -3.58 4.61 -2.96
N TRP A 37 -4.75 5.20 -3.21
CA TRP A 37 -5.00 6.11 -4.34
C TRP A 37 -4.06 7.32 -4.34
N ALA A 38 -3.71 7.86 -3.17
CA ALA A 38 -2.80 9.01 -3.05
C ALA A 38 -1.40 8.67 -3.60
N ASN A 39 -0.87 7.50 -3.25
CA ASN A 39 0.41 7.00 -3.76
C ASN A 39 0.33 6.74 -5.28
N LEU A 40 -0.79 6.18 -5.76
CA LEU A 40 -1.01 5.98 -7.20
C LEU A 40 -1.00 7.30 -7.97
N LEU A 41 -1.60 8.38 -7.43
CA LEU A 41 -1.55 9.71 -8.03
C LEU A 41 -0.13 10.27 -8.07
N LEU A 42 0.68 10.06 -7.02
CA LEU A 42 2.09 10.45 -7.01
C LEU A 42 2.91 9.71 -8.07
N PHE A 43 2.69 8.40 -8.22
CA PHE A 43 3.32 7.62 -9.30
C PHE A 43 2.84 8.05 -10.68
N ALA A 44 1.55 8.35 -10.85
CA ALA A 44 1.02 8.85 -12.12
C ALA A 44 1.63 10.20 -12.51
N ALA A 45 1.68 11.15 -11.57
CA ALA A 45 2.33 12.44 -11.77
C ALA A 45 3.83 12.29 -12.09
N GLY A 46 4.53 11.44 -11.32
CA GLY A 46 5.94 11.12 -11.56
C GLY A 46 6.17 10.49 -12.93
N GLY A 47 5.33 9.53 -13.33
CA GLY A 47 5.36 8.87 -14.63
C GLY A 47 5.14 9.84 -15.79
N ILE A 48 4.15 10.73 -15.71
CA ILE A 48 3.91 11.76 -16.72
C ILE A 48 5.14 12.66 -16.87
N CYS A 49 5.72 13.13 -15.75
CA CYS A 49 6.92 13.95 -15.77
C CYS A 49 8.13 13.23 -16.39
N LEU A 50 8.31 11.93 -16.11
CA LEU A 50 9.37 11.10 -16.68
C LEU A 50 9.19 10.89 -18.18
N VAL A 51 7.97 10.61 -18.64
CA VAL A 51 7.64 10.45 -20.07
C VAL A 51 7.90 11.75 -20.84
N VAL A 52 7.43 12.90 -20.32
CA VAL A 52 7.70 14.21 -20.92
C VAL A 52 9.21 14.52 -20.92
N GLY A 53 9.91 14.19 -19.84
CA GLY A 53 11.36 14.34 -19.72
C GLY A 53 12.14 13.50 -20.73
N LEU A 54 11.70 12.25 -20.97
CA LEU A 54 12.24 11.35 -21.99
C LEU A 54 12.02 11.89 -23.39
N PHE A 55 10.78 12.28 -23.76
CA PHE A 55 10.48 12.85 -25.06
C PHE A 55 11.32 14.10 -25.35
N ARG A 56 11.52 14.98 -24.36
CA ARG A 56 12.39 16.17 -24.50
C ARG A 56 13.87 15.80 -24.63
N ALA A 57 14.34 14.79 -23.90
CA ALA A 57 15.73 14.32 -23.95
C ALA A 57 16.09 13.65 -25.28
N PHE A 58 15.17 12.88 -25.88
CA PHE A 58 15.37 12.22 -27.16
C PHE A 58 15.08 13.12 -28.37
N GLY A 59 14.10 14.02 -28.28
CA GLY A 59 13.73 14.93 -29.37
C GLY A 59 14.74 16.07 -29.63
N ASN A 60 15.47 16.53 -28.60
CA ASN A 60 16.47 17.62 -28.72
C ASN A 60 17.83 17.20 -28.16
N ALA A 61 18.44 16.18 -28.76
CA ALA A 61 19.68 15.54 -28.30
C ALA A 61 20.90 16.47 -28.19
N ARG A 62 20.92 17.62 -28.89
CA ARG A 62 22.03 18.59 -28.86
C ARG A 62 21.93 19.59 -27.68
N ALA A 63 20.75 19.76 -27.08
CA ALA A 63 20.50 20.73 -26.02
C ALA A 63 20.43 20.10 -24.60
N TYR A 64 20.07 18.82 -24.47
CA TYR A 64 19.81 18.17 -23.17
C TYR A 64 20.69 16.91 -22.95
N ARG A 65 21.49 16.88 -21.87
CA ARG A 65 22.32 15.71 -21.46
C ARG A 65 21.50 14.62 -20.73
N GLY A 66 20.32 14.29 -21.24
CA GLY A 66 19.39 13.33 -20.60
C GLY A 66 19.47 11.88 -21.10
N LYS A 67 20.26 11.59 -22.15
CA LYS A 67 20.23 10.29 -22.83
C LYS A 67 20.56 9.06 -21.97
N ILE A 68 21.40 9.21 -20.95
CA ILE A 68 21.81 8.12 -20.05
C ILE A 68 20.95 8.12 -18.77
N PHE A 69 20.82 9.27 -18.11
CA PHE A 69 20.06 9.38 -16.86
C PHE A 69 18.55 9.20 -17.04
N GLY A 70 17.98 9.63 -18.17
CA GLY A 70 16.55 9.49 -18.47
C GLY A 70 16.05 8.05 -18.42
N PRO A 71 16.63 7.12 -19.21
CA PRO A 71 16.24 5.72 -19.16
C PRO A 71 16.55 5.08 -17.79
N ILE A 72 17.67 5.41 -17.15
CA ILE A 72 18.00 4.87 -15.81
C ILE A 72 16.94 5.26 -14.77
N LEU A 73 16.62 6.55 -14.66
CA LEU A 73 15.62 7.06 -13.71
C LEU A 73 14.22 6.51 -14.01
N SER A 74 13.89 6.35 -15.29
CA SER A 74 12.59 5.83 -15.70
C SER A 74 12.46 4.33 -15.40
N THR A 75 13.49 3.54 -15.70
CA THR A 75 13.53 2.11 -15.33
C THR A 75 13.42 1.94 -13.83
N LEU A 76 14.15 2.74 -13.04
CA LEU A 76 14.09 2.67 -11.58
C LEU A 76 12.70 3.05 -11.06
N ALA A 77 12.06 4.09 -11.61
CA ALA A 77 10.70 4.46 -11.24
C ALA A 77 9.67 3.36 -11.58
N ILE A 78 9.81 2.71 -12.73
CA ILE A 78 8.96 1.57 -13.12
C ILE A 78 9.16 0.40 -12.16
N LEU A 79 10.40 0.06 -11.81
CA LEU A 79 10.69 -1.00 -10.83
C LEU A 79 10.10 -0.67 -9.45
N MET A 80 10.23 0.57 -8.99
CA MET A 80 9.64 1.01 -7.73
C MET A 80 8.11 0.91 -7.75
N PHE A 81 7.47 1.37 -8.83
CA PHE A 81 6.02 1.26 -9.00
C PHE A 81 5.55 -0.20 -9.08
N GLY A 82 6.28 -1.05 -9.81
CA GLY A 82 6.00 -2.47 -9.93
C GLY A 82 6.11 -3.20 -8.59
N LEU A 83 7.20 -2.97 -7.86
CA LEU A 83 7.40 -3.53 -6.52
C LEU A 83 6.32 -3.04 -5.54
N PHE A 84 6.01 -1.75 -5.55
CA PHE A 84 4.94 -1.16 -4.75
C PHE A 84 3.59 -1.83 -5.02
N SER A 85 3.25 -2.01 -6.29
CA SER A 85 2.00 -2.63 -6.71
C SER A 85 1.96 -4.12 -6.32
N TYR A 86 3.05 -4.85 -6.52
CA TYR A 86 3.17 -6.25 -6.14
C TYR A 86 2.95 -6.45 -4.64
N VAL A 87 3.65 -5.69 -3.79
CA VAL A 87 3.51 -5.84 -2.34
C VAL A 87 2.09 -5.50 -1.87
N LEU A 88 1.51 -4.38 -2.33
CA LEU A 88 0.22 -3.93 -1.80
C LEU A 88 -1.00 -4.65 -2.37
N PHE A 89 -0.97 -5.03 -3.64
CA PHE A 89 -2.12 -5.66 -4.29
C PHE A 89 -2.03 -7.18 -4.36
N TYR A 90 -0.84 -7.76 -4.23
CA TYR A 90 -0.66 -9.21 -4.20
C TYR A 90 -0.32 -9.70 -2.80
N GLU A 91 0.88 -9.41 -2.26
CA GLU A 91 1.35 -9.97 -0.98
C GLU A 91 0.41 -9.66 0.20
N LEU A 92 0.03 -8.39 0.37
CA LEU A 92 -0.85 -7.99 1.47
C LEU A 92 -2.29 -8.49 1.32
N ARG A 93 -2.71 -8.87 0.11
CA ARG A 93 -4.07 -9.36 -0.17
C ARG A 93 -4.18 -10.88 -0.17
N GLN A 94 -3.13 -11.60 0.19
CA GLN A 94 -3.18 -13.05 0.35
C GLN A 94 -4.04 -13.50 1.54
N VAL A 95 -4.41 -12.60 2.45
CA VAL A 95 -5.29 -12.92 3.57
C VAL A 95 -6.74 -13.06 3.08
N PRO A 96 -7.41 -14.20 3.34
CA PRO A 96 -8.80 -14.38 2.95
C PRO A 96 -9.70 -13.27 3.51
N PRO A 97 -10.63 -12.73 2.71
CA PRO A 97 -11.54 -11.71 3.20
C PRO A 97 -12.49 -12.30 4.25
N SER A 98 -12.71 -11.57 5.35
CA SER A 98 -13.63 -11.96 6.43
C SER A 98 -15.10 -11.74 6.05
N THR A 99 -15.55 -12.30 4.93
CA THR A 99 -16.91 -12.10 4.38
C THR A 99 -18.01 -12.61 5.32
N ALA A 100 -17.71 -13.61 6.15
CA ALA A 100 -18.63 -14.18 7.14
C ALA A 100 -18.56 -13.49 8.52
N ALA A 101 -17.84 -12.37 8.66
CA ALA A 101 -17.75 -11.67 9.93
C ALA A 101 -19.13 -11.14 10.38
N PRO A 102 -19.55 -11.36 11.64
CA PRO A 102 -20.80 -10.84 12.17
C PRO A 102 -20.83 -9.30 12.14
N ARG A 103 -21.98 -8.74 11.74
CA ARG A 103 -22.22 -7.28 11.77
C ARG A 103 -22.91 -6.86 13.07
N VAL A 104 -22.84 -5.57 13.39
CA VAL A 104 -23.56 -5.00 14.54
C VAL A 104 -25.06 -5.33 14.44
N GLY A 105 -25.63 -5.85 15.52
CA GLY A 105 -27.03 -6.28 15.58
C GLY A 105 -27.28 -7.73 15.13
N GLN A 106 -26.30 -8.42 14.54
CA GLN A 106 -26.41 -9.86 14.27
C GLN A 106 -26.06 -10.67 15.51
N LYS A 107 -26.74 -11.81 15.68
CA LYS A 107 -26.41 -12.77 16.73
C LYS A 107 -25.02 -13.34 16.47
N ALA A 108 -24.13 -13.25 17.47
CA ALA A 108 -22.81 -13.85 17.38
C ALA A 108 -22.92 -15.38 17.19
N PRO A 109 -22.15 -15.98 16.28
CA PRO A 109 -22.10 -17.43 16.12
C PRO A 109 -21.69 -18.12 17.42
N GLU A 110 -22.36 -19.22 17.73
CA GLU A 110 -21.98 -20.04 18.87
C GLU A 110 -20.65 -20.73 18.61
N PHE A 111 -19.82 -20.79 19.64
CA PHE A 111 -18.57 -21.54 19.62
C PHE A 111 -18.26 -22.08 21.01
N THR A 112 -17.47 -23.16 21.01
CA THR A 112 -16.81 -23.71 22.20
C THR A 112 -15.34 -23.85 21.86
N LEU A 113 -14.49 -23.21 22.65
CA LEU A 113 -13.03 -23.26 22.51
C LEU A 113 -12.42 -23.68 23.83
N SER A 114 -11.35 -24.44 23.79
CA SER A 114 -10.60 -24.79 25.00
C SER A 114 -9.71 -23.62 25.43
N ASP A 115 -9.69 -23.33 26.72
CA ASP A 115 -8.79 -22.32 27.31
C ASP A 115 -7.35 -22.87 27.50
N GLN A 116 -6.48 -22.07 28.13
CA GLN A 116 -5.10 -22.46 28.41
C GLN A 116 -4.98 -23.70 29.32
N ASP A 117 -6.01 -24.02 30.10
CA ASP A 117 -6.07 -25.15 31.01
C ASP A 117 -6.79 -26.37 30.37
N ARG A 118 -7.05 -26.31 29.05
CA ARG A 118 -7.83 -27.28 28.25
C ARG A 118 -9.28 -27.44 28.72
N LYS A 119 -9.81 -26.44 29.41
CA LYS A 119 -11.21 -26.43 29.80
C LYS A 119 -12.04 -25.83 28.67
N ASP A 120 -13.13 -26.50 28.34
CA ASP A 120 -14.05 -26.01 27.32
C ASP A 120 -14.80 -24.77 27.82
N VAL A 121 -14.71 -23.69 27.04
CA VAL A 121 -15.38 -22.42 27.27
C VAL A 121 -16.32 -22.14 26.11
N SER A 122 -17.63 -22.08 26.40
CA SER A 122 -18.64 -21.72 25.42
C SER A 122 -19.03 -20.25 25.51
N LEU A 123 -19.46 -19.67 24.38
CA LEU A 123 -19.96 -18.29 24.35
C LEU A 123 -21.19 -18.10 25.26
N ARG A 124 -22.07 -19.11 25.34
CA ARG A 124 -23.24 -19.11 26.23
C ARG A 124 -22.86 -19.02 27.71
N ASP A 125 -21.83 -19.75 28.12
CA ASP A 125 -21.38 -19.75 29.52
C ASP A 125 -20.76 -18.42 29.93
N LEU A 126 -20.12 -17.73 28.98
CA LEU A 126 -19.60 -16.37 29.20
C LEU A 126 -20.73 -15.35 29.28
N GLY A 127 -21.73 -15.45 28.39
CA GLY A 127 -22.88 -14.55 28.37
C GLY A 127 -23.87 -14.76 29.51
N SER A 128 -23.93 -15.95 30.11
CA SER A 128 -24.77 -16.21 31.29
C SER A 128 -24.17 -15.64 32.58
N LYS A 129 -22.84 -15.55 32.66
CA LYS A 129 -22.11 -14.99 33.81
C LYS A 129 -21.91 -13.48 33.73
N SER A 130 -21.96 -12.90 32.53
CA SER A 130 -21.64 -11.49 32.27
C SER A 130 -22.65 -10.82 31.35
N LYS A 131 -22.94 -9.54 31.61
CA LYS A 131 -23.84 -8.73 30.76
C LYS A 131 -23.26 -8.42 29.38
N ALA A 132 -21.95 -8.52 29.21
CA ALA A 132 -21.25 -8.29 27.95
C ALA A 132 -20.00 -9.19 27.88
N VAL A 133 -19.62 -9.58 26.65
CA VAL A 133 -18.45 -10.40 26.36
C VAL A 133 -17.64 -9.70 25.26
N ALA A 134 -16.34 -9.50 25.49
CA ALA A 134 -15.41 -8.98 24.50
C ALA A 134 -14.65 -10.13 23.85
N LEU A 135 -14.72 -10.23 22.52
CA LEU A 135 -13.98 -11.24 21.74
C LEU A 135 -12.79 -10.57 21.07
N ILE A 136 -11.58 -11.01 21.41
CA ILE A 136 -10.32 -10.49 20.87
C ILE A 136 -9.68 -11.59 20.02
N PHE A 137 -9.69 -11.40 18.69
CA PHE A 137 -9.01 -12.29 17.76
C PHE A 137 -7.59 -11.80 17.52
N TYR A 138 -6.61 -12.69 17.69
CA TYR A 138 -5.21 -12.40 17.42
C TYR A 138 -4.57 -13.55 16.63
N ARG A 139 -3.53 -13.25 15.84
CA ARG A 139 -2.89 -14.22 14.92
C ARG A 139 -2.10 -15.31 15.64
N GLY A 140 -1.51 -14.97 16.79
CA GLY A 140 -0.73 -15.88 17.61
C GLY A 140 -0.31 -15.21 18.91
N PHE A 141 -0.12 -16.02 19.94
CA PHE A 141 0.44 -15.65 21.24
C PHE A 141 1.77 -16.39 21.36
N TRP A 142 2.84 -15.65 21.67
CA TRP A 142 4.23 -16.13 21.67
C TRP A 142 4.82 -15.98 23.07
#